data_AF-A0A529MUZ2-F1
#
_entry.id   AF-A0A529MUZ2-F1
#
_cell.length_a   1.000
_cell.length_b   1.000
_cell.length_c   1.000
_cell.angle_alpha   90.00
_cell.angle_beta   90.00
_cell.angle_gamma   90.00
#
_symmetry.space_group_name_H-M   'P 1'
#
loop_
_entity.id
_entity.type
_entity.pdbx_description
1 polymer ?
#
loop_
_entity_poly.entity_id
_entity_poly.type
_entity_poly.pdbx_seq_one_letter_code
_entity_poly.pdbx_strand_id
1 'polypeptide(L)'
;MHLRDGLQTHATVRQRYDHLVQSGAVERDPAQEHIVAALDRLIDEISAKRLAQKSSALGWLFAAKRQPREPVKGLYIHGSVGRGKTMLMDMFFE
;
A
#
# COMPACT_ATOMS: atom_id res chain seq x y z
N MET A 1 22.17 -4.59 -5.38
CA MET A 1 22.53 -5.78 -4.58
C MET A 1 21.23 -6.40 -4.10
N HIS A 2 20.81 -7.52 -4.72
CA HIS A 2 19.57 -8.21 -4.39
C HIS A 2 19.74 -8.99 -3.08
N LEU A 3 19.23 -8.44 -1.97
CA LEU A 3 19.15 -9.16 -0.71
C LEU A 3 18.03 -10.20 -0.81
N ARG A 4 18.43 -11.44 -0.55
CA ARG A 4 17.65 -12.67 -0.61
C ARG A 4 16.60 -12.69 0.51
N ASP A 5 15.53 -11.90 0.39
CA ASP A 5 14.35 -12.03 1.28
C ASP A 5 13.02 -11.56 0.66
N GLY A 6 12.99 -11.24 -0.63
CA GLY A 6 11.74 -10.86 -1.32
C GLY A 6 11.06 -9.59 -0.79
N LEU A 7 11.67 -8.89 0.16
CA LEU A 7 11.29 -7.57 0.63
C LEU A 7 12.05 -6.55 -0.21
N GLN A 8 11.55 -6.29 -1.42
CA GLN A 8 11.91 -5.06 -2.12
C GLN A 8 11.48 -3.91 -1.20
N THR A 9 12.43 -3.09 -0.76
CA THR A 9 12.15 -1.91 0.08
C THR A 9 11.64 -0.80 -0.84
N HIS A 10 10.39 -0.92 -1.31
CA HIS A 10 9.74 0.14 -2.07
C HIS A 10 9.50 1.33 -1.14
N ALA A 11 9.68 2.55 -1.65
CA ALA A 11 9.27 3.74 -0.93
C ALA A 11 7.75 3.72 -0.74
N THR A 12 7.29 4.17 0.43
CA THR A 12 5.87 4.38 0.71
C THR A 12 5.29 5.47 -0.19
N VAL A 13 3.97 5.46 -0.37
CA VAL A 13 3.26 6.54 -1.07
C VAL A 13 3.52 7.86 -0.36
N ARG A 14 3.58 7.87 0.98
CA ARG A 14 3.94 9.05 1.77
C ARG A 14 5.30 9.61 1.41
N GLN A 15 6.32 8.77 1.35
CA GLN A 15 7.69 9.20 1.02
C GLN A 15 7.78 9.81 -0.38
N ARG A 16 7.13 9.20 -1.38
CA ARG A 16 7.08 9.76 -2.74
C ARG A 16 6.34 11.10 -2.76
N TYR A 17 5.19 11.19 -2.10
CA TYR A 17 4.41 12.42 -2.01
C TYR A 17 5.19 13.54 -1.29
N ASP A 18 5.86 13.23 -0.18
CA ASP A 18 6.71 14.19 0.55
C ASP A 18 7.85 14.71 -0.32
N HIS A 19 8.49 13.84 -1.09
CA HIS A 19 9.56 14.23 -1.99
C HIS A 19 9.07 15.21 -3.06
N LEU A 20 7.88 14.98 -3.65
CA LEU A 20 7.28 15.90 -4.62
C LEU A 20 6.90 17.25 -4.01
N VAL A 21 6.44 17.26 -2.75
CA VAL A 21 6.15 18.50 -2.01
C VAL A 21 7.43 19.25 -1.70
N GLN A 22 8.47 18.56 -1.24
CA GLN A 22 9.76 19.16 -0.89
C GLN A 22 10.50 19.71 -2.11
N SER A 23 10.37 19.06 -3.27
CA SER A 23 10.95 19.56 -4.53
C SER A 23 10.14 20.68 -5.18
N GLY A 24 8.95 21.00 -4.67
CA GLY A 24 8.05 22.00 -5.23
C GLY A 24 7.30 21.53 -6.49
N ALA A 25 7.39 20.25 -6.85
CA ALA A 25 6.66 19.68 -7.99
C ALA A 25 5.14 19.58 -7.71
N VAL A 26 4.76 19.48 -6.44
CA VAL A 26 3.36 19.45 -5.99
C VAL A 26 3.19 20.37 -4.80
N GLU A 27 2.12 21.16 -4.78
CA GLU A 27 1.73 21.91 -3.59
C GLU A 27 1.13 20.96 -2.55
N ARG A 28 1.49 21.18 -1.27
CA ARG A 28 0.94 20.37 -0.17
C ARG A 28 -0.58 20.55 -0.10
N ASP A 29 -1.30 19.44 -0.19
CA ASP A 29 -2.76 19.39 -0.19
C ASP A 29 -3.24 18.46 0.93
N PRO A 30 -3.90 18.98 1.98
CA PRO A 30 -4.43 18.16 3.08
C PRO A 30 -5.38 17.05 2.61
N ALA A 31 -6.11 17.24 1.51
CA ALA A 31 -6.99 16.19 0.98
C ALA A 31 -6.17 15.03 0.38
N GLN A 32 -5.04 15.32 -0.27
CA GLN A 32 -4.14 14.30 -0.78
C GLN A 32 -3.43 13.57 0.37
N GLU A 33 -3.03 14.26 1.44
CA GLU A 33 -2.40 13.63 2.61
C GLU A 33 -3.27 12.54 3.23
N HIS A 34 -4.59 12.77 3.34
CA HIS A 34 -5.52 11.75 3.82
C HIS A 34 -5.57 10.51 2.90
N ILE A 35 -5.56 10.73 1.58
CA ILE A 35 -5.55 9.65 0.59
C ILE A 35 -4.23 8.87 0.67
N VAL A 36 -3.11 9.58 0.75
CA VAL A 36 -1.76 9.00 0.86
C VAL A 36 -1.67 8.09 2.09
N ALA A 37 -2.12 8.56 3.25
CA ALA A 37 -2.14 7.75 4.47
C ALA A 37 -3.04 6.50 4.34
N ALA A 38 -4.20 6.62 3.68
CA ALA A 38 -5.08 5.49 3.42
C ALA A 38 -4.44 4.46 2.47
N LEU A 39 -3.72 4.92 1.43
CA LEU A 39 -3.02 4.05 0.50
C LEU A 39 -1.89 3.28 1.17
N ASP A 40 -1.07 3.93 2.00
CA ASP A 40 -0.01 3.25 2.76
C ASP A 40 -0.60 2.19 3.70
N ARG A 41 -1.68 2.50 4.39
CA ARG A 41 -2.41 1.51 5.20
C ARG A 41 -2.91 0.33 4.36
N LEU A 42 -3.40 0.57 3.15
CA LEU A 42 -3.85 -0.51 2.26
C LEU A 42 -2.67 -1.41 1.83
N ILE A 43 -1.50 -0.83 1.58
CA ILE A 43 -0.27 -1.59 1.30
C ILE A 43 0.07 -2.50 2.49
N ASP A 44 0.01 -1.98 3.71
CA ASP A 44 0.28 -2.75 4.94
C ASP A 44 -0.71 -3.91 5.10
N GLU A 45 -2.01 -3.66 4.93
CA GLU A 45 -3.06 -4.68 5.03
C GLU A 45 -2.89 -5.80 3.99
N ILE A 46 -2.56 -5.44 2.74
CA ILE A 46 -2.26 -6.41 1.67
C ILE A 46 -1.01 -7.22 1.99
N SER A 47 0.05 -6.56 2.47
CA SER A 47 1.34 -7.19 2.78
C SER A 47 1.23 -8.16 3.95
N ALA A 48 0.56 -7.75 5.03
CA ALA A 48 0.27 -8.59 6.19
C ALA A 48 -0.52 -9.84 5.78
N LYS A 49 -1.54 -9.68 4.92
CA LYS A 49 -2.33 -10.81 4.42
C LYS A 49 -1.47 -11.78 3.57
N ARG A 50 -0.61 -11.26 2.68
CA ARG A 50 0.30 -12.09 1.87
C ARG A 50 1.27 -12.88 2.75
N LEU A 51 1.85 -12.26 3.77
CA LEU A 51 2.76 -12.93 4.70
C LEU A 51 2.03 -14.04 5.47
N ALA A 52 0.82 -13.76 5.95
CA ALA A 52 -0.01 -14.73 6.66
C ALA A 52 -0.50 -15.91 5.79
N GLN A 53 -0.55 -15.74 4.46
CA GLN A 53 -0.77 -16.84 3.52
C GLN A 53 0.48 -17.71 3.35
N LYS A 54 1.68 -17.10 3.22
CA LYS A 54 2.95 -17.84 3.12
C LYS A 54 3.21 -18.73 4.33
N SER A 55 2.97 -18.23 5.56
CA SER A 55 3.11 -19.05 6.78
C SER A 55 2.15 -20.25 6.81
N SER A 56 0.95 -20.10 6.24
CA SER A 56 -0.04 -21.18 6.15
C SER A 56 0.31 -22.28 5.14
N ALA A 57 1.19 -21.98 4.17
CA ALA A 57 1.71 -22.96 3.22
C ALA A 57 2.77 -23.88 3.84
N LEU A 58 3.39 -23.50 4.95
CA LEU A 58 4.19 -24.40 5.81
C LEU A 58 3.33 -25.11 6.87
N GLY A 59 2.25 -24.47 7.32
CA GLY A 59 1.32 -25.00 8.33
C GLY A 59 0.36 -26.11 7.88
N TRP A 60 0.38 -26.53 6.61
CA TRP A 60 -0.43 -27.67 6.13
C TRP A 60 -0.04 -29.00 6.80
N LEU A 61 1.20 -29.11 7.29
CA LEU A 61 1.70 -30.26 8.06
C LEU A 61 1.10 -30.35 9.48
N PHE A 62 0.38 -29.32 9.95
CA PHE A 62 -0.18 -29.23 11.31
C PHE A 62 -1.66 -28.78 11.33
N ALA A 63 -2.42 -29.05 10.26
CA ALA A 63 -3.69 -28.36 10.01
C ALA A 63 -4.84 -28.70 10.99
N ALA A 64 -5.03 -27.86 12.01
CA ALA A 64 -6.30 -27.69 12.71
C ALA A 64 -7.15 -26.60 12.01
N LYS A 65 -8.42 -26.91 11.74
CA LYS A 65 -9.55 -26.05 11.28
C LYS A 65 -9.17 -24.63 10.80
N ARG A 66 -9.10 -24.44 9.47
CA ARG A 66 -8.94 -23.12 8.83
C ARG A 66 -10.23 -22.30 8.92
N GLN A 67 -10.18 -21.10 9.48
CA GLN A 67 -11.20 -20.07 9.27
C GLN A 67 -10.92 -19.32 7.96
N PRO A 68 -11.93 -19.09 7.10
CA PRO A 68 -11.75 -18.27 5.91
C PRO A 68 -11.45 -16.83 6.32
N ARG A 69 -10.30 -16.30 5.89
CA ARG A 69 -9.92 -14.90 6.13
C ARG A 69 -10.65 -13.99 5.15
N GLU A 70 -11.28 -12.93 5.66
CA GLU A 70 -11.98 -11.94 4.86
C GLU A 70 -11.07 -11.27 3.81
N PRO A 71 -11.60 -10.89 2.63
CA PRO A 71 -10.88 -10.10 1.64
C PRO A 71 -10.45 -8.73 2.21
N VAL A 72 -9.28 -8.23 1.80
CA VAL A 72 -8.90 -6.83 2.08
C VAL A 72 -9.82 -5.94 1.26
N LYS A 73 -10.44 -4.95 1.89
CA LYS A 73 -11.31 -3.99 1.20
C LYS A 73 -10.45 -2.95 0.48
N GLY A 74 -10.83 -2.61 -0.74
CA GLY A 74 -10.17 -1.56 -1.51
C GLY A 74 -10.59 -0.15 -1.10
N LEU A 75 -9.94 0.84 -1.70
CA LEU A 75 -10.27 2.27 -1.54
C LEU A 75 -10.96 2.80 -2.79
N TYR A 76 -12.02 3.58 -2.61
CA TYR A 76 -12.66 4.34 -3.68
C TYR A 76 -12.39 5.83 -3.47
N ILE A 77 -11.61 6.42 -4.37
CA ILE A 77 -11.20 7.83 -4.28
C ILE A 77 -12.04 8.64 -5.26
N HIS A 78 -12.80 9.61 -4.74
CA HIS A 78 -13.62 10.53 -5.55
C HIS A 78 -13.28 11.98 -5.23
N GLY A 79 -13.72 12.90 -6.10
CA GLY A 79 -13.51 14.33 -5.95
C GLY A 79 -13.30 15.02 -7.30
N SER A 80 -13.23 16.35 -7.28
CA SER A 80 -13.14 17.19 -8.49
C SER A 80 -12.02 16.79 -9.44
N VAL A 81 -12.21 17.06 -10.74
CA VAL A 81 -11.20 16.84 -11.79
C VAL A 81 -9.96 17.69 -11.50
N GLY A 82 -8.78 17.19 -11.87
CA GLY A 82 -7.52 17.93 -11.71
C GLY A 82 -6.91 17.94 -10.31
N ARG A 83 -7.47 17.19 -9.34
CA ARG A 83 -6.96 17.12 -7.96
C ARG A 83 -5.85 16.09 -7.70
N GLY A 84 -5.18 15.62 -8.75
CA GLY A 84 -4.02 14.71 -8.61
C GLY A 84 -4.35 13.26 -8.20
N LYS A 85 -5.61 12.82 -8.30
CA LYS A 85 -6.01 11.44 -7.94
C LYS A 85 -5.25 10.36 -8.72
N THR A 86 -5.06 10.55 -10.04
CA THR A 86 -4.30 9.62 -10.90
C THR A 86 -2.84 9.55 -10.46
N MET A 87 -2.20 10.70 -10.23
CA MET A 87 -0.82 10.77 -9.73
C MET A 87 -0.63 10.00 -8.41
N LEU A 88 -1.59 10.10 -7.48
CA LEU A 88 -1.54 9.32 -6.23
C LEU A 88 -1.67 7.80 -6.49
N MET A 89 -2.51 7.41 -7.45
CA MET A 89 -2.61 6.00 -7.84
C MET A 89 -1.33 5.51 -8.53
N ASP A 90 -0.70 6.32 -9.39
CA ASP A 90 0.56 5.96 -10.03
C ASP A 90 1.63 5.67 -8.96
N MET A 91 1.75 6.54 -7.94
CA MET A 91 2.64 6.31 -6.79
C MET A 91 2.33 5.04 -5.98
N PHE A 92 1.06 4.61 -5.93
CA PHE A 92 0.65 3.39 -5.23
C PHE A 92 1.04 2.11 -5.99
N PHE A 93 1.18 2.16 -7.31
CA PHE A 93 1.52 1.00 -8.14
C PHE A 93 3.01 0.79 -8.37
N GLU A 94 3.86 1.76 -8.01
CA GLU A 94 5.33 1.68 -8.07
C GLU A 94 5.98 1.03 -6.84
#